data_AF-A0A940UYU1-F1
#
_entry.id   AF-A0A940UYU1-F1
#
_cell.length_a   1.000
_cell.length_b   1.000
_cell.length_c   1.000
_cell.angle_alpha   90.00
_cell.angle_beta   90.00
_cell.angle_gamma   90.00
#
_symmetry.space_group_name_H-M   'P 1'
#
loop_
_entity.id
_entity.type
_entity.pdbx_description
1 polymer ?
#
loop_
_entity_poly.entity_id
_entity_poly.type
_entity_poly.pdbx_seq_one_letter_code
_entity_poly.pdbx_strand_id
1 'polypeptide(L)'
;MILRHGDHFNPEIFKLYDQYPKVEYVLSSDIRIVKANTNKPGITEELAEHILSVKPHKEYQLQDSDNNVIQLHTLKSTDCGVAFLLEYQGRTIYHAGDLNHWIWREETKQSNNDMTAKFNQEMLLLQDKSIDIAFAPLDPRQEDWYYLGLEKLLNTAKVTYAFPMHFWDKPEIVQNFKQERSAFLNGAEIIAVSDSGQSWTIDL
;
A
#
# COMPACT_ATOMS: atom_id res chain seq x y z
N MET A 1 -1.59 -8.99 -0.05
CA MET A 1 -2.21 -7.68 0.21
C MET A 1 -2.89 -7.24 -1.08
N ILE A 2 -4.20 -7.05 -1.10
CA ILE A 2 -4.94 -6.90 -2.37
C ILE A 2 -6.04 -5.85 -2.24
N LEU A 3 -6.26 -5.05 -3.28
CA LEU A 3 -7.26 -3.97 -3.36
C LEU A 3 -8.20 -4.14 -4.55
N ARG A 4 -9.33 -3.44 -4.56
CA ARG A 4 -10.47 -3.67 -5.46
C ARG A 4 -10.25 -3.24 -6.92
N HIS A 5 -9.19 -2.51 -7.26
CA HIS A 5 -8.96 -2.04 -8.62
C HIS A 5 -8.57 -3.20 -9.57
N GLY A 6 -8.89 -3.09 -10.86
CA GLY A 6 -8.71 -4.17 -11.84
C GLY A 6 -7.25 -4.58 -12.07
N ASP A 7 -6.31 -3.69 -11.76
CA ASP A 7 -4.86 -3.89 -11.71
C ASP A 7 -4.35 -4.32 -10.32
N HIS A 8 -5.20 -4.28 -9.28
CA HIS A 8 -4.81 -4.60 -7.90
C HIS A 8 -5.37 -5.91 -7.38
N PHE A 9 -6.39 -6.51 -7.99
CA PHE A 9 -6.91 -7.83 -7.62
C PHE A 9 -6.87 -8.80 -8.80
N ASN A 10 -5.99 -9.79 -8.71
CA ASN A 10 -5.99 -10.95 -9.58
C ASN A 10 -6.41 -12.19 -8.78
N PRO A 11 -7.56 -12.81 -9.07
CA PRO A 11 -8.01 -14.01 -8.35
C PRO A 11 -7.06 -15.20 -8.50
N GLU A 12 -6.15 -15.18 -9.48
CA GLU A 12 -5.09 -16.18 -9.64
C GLU A 12 -4.17 -16.29 -8.42
N ILE A 13 -4.11 -15.25 -7.58
CA ILE A 13 -3.37 -15.28 -6.31
C ILE A 13 -3.80 -16.44 -5.40
N PHE A 14 -5.06 -16.89 -5.52
CA PHE A 14 -5.60 -17.97 -4.72
C PHE A 14 -5.04 -19.34 -5.11
N LYS A 15 -4.43 -19.48 -6.28
CA LYS A 15 -3.69 -20.70 -6.66
C LYS A 15 -2.46 -20.92 -5.79
N LEU A 16 -2.00 -19.91 -5.05
CA LEU A 16 -0.97 -20.11 -4.03
C LEU A 16 -1.43 -21.07 -2.93
N TYR A 17 -2.73 -21.18 -2.69
CA TYR A 17 -3.27 -22.13 -1.73
C TYR A 17 -2.95 -23.59 -2.09
N ASP A 18 -2.97 -23.92 -3.39
CA ASP A 18 -2.67 -25.26 -3.88
C ASP A 18 -1.22 -25.67 -3.54
N GLN A 19 -0.29 -24.71 -3.50
CA GLN A 19 1.13 -24.92 -3.19
C GLN A 19 1.45 -24.72 -1.71
N TYR A 20 0.74 -23.81 -1.05
CA TYR A 20 0.97 -23.41 0.33
C TYR A 20 -0.35 -23.46 1.13
N PRO A 21 -0.82 -24.63 1.56
CA PRO A 21 -2.13 -24.77 2.22
C PRO A 21 -2.27 -24.02 3.55
N LYS A 22 -1.16 -23.57 4.14
CA LYS A 22 -1.13 -22.75 5.36
C LYS A 22 -1.12 -21.24 5.09
N VAL A 23 -1.17 -20.82 3.81
CA VAL A 23 -1.20 -19.39 3.47
C VAL A 23 -2.49 -18.76 3.99
N GLU A 24 -2.36 -17.56 4.54
CA GLU A 24 -3.49 -16.71 4.91
C GLU A 24 -3.48 -15.45 4.03
N TYR A 25 -4.67 -15.02 3.62
CA TYR A 25 -4.85 -13.85 2.78
C TYR A 25 -5.52 -12.73 3.58
N VAL A 26 -4.84 -11.58 3.68
CA VAL A 26 -5.41 -10.38 4.26
C VAL A 26 -5.92 -9.46 3.13
N LEU A 27 -7.23 -9.24 3.10
CA LEU A 27 -7.92 -8.55 2.02
C LEU A 27 -8.84 -7.46 2.56
N SER A 28 -8.89 -6.31 1.87
CA SER A 28 -9.85 -5.26 2.22
C SER A 28 -11.29 -5.76 2.11
N SER A 29 -12.13 -5.38 3.08
CA SER A 29 -13.55 -5.75 3.16
C SER A 29 -14.42 -5.19 2.03
N ASP A 30 -13.94 -4.21 1.29
CA ASP A 30 -14.61 -3.71 0.09
C ASP A 30 -14.35 -4.59 -1.15
N ILE A 31 -13.36 -5.48 -1.11
CA ILE A 31 -13.27 -6.60 -2.03
C ILE A 31 -14.43 -7.52 -1.69
N ARG A 32 -15.48 -7.43 -2.53
CA ARG A 32 -16.61 -8.35 -2.49
C ARG A 32 -16.14 -9.73 -2.96
N ILE A 33 -15.49 -10.44 -2.06
CA ILE A 33 -15.41 -11.90 -2.07
C ILE A 33 -16.76 -12.33 -1.52
N VAL A 34 -17.61 -12.77 -2.43
CA VAL A 34 -18.97 -13.17 -2.09
C VAL A 34 -18.83 -14.47 -1.29
N LYS A 35 -18.73 -14.37 0.04
CA LYS A 35 -19.09 -15.46 0.92
C LYS A 35 -20.52 -15.85 0.53
N ALA A 36 -20.70 -17.04 -0.05
CA ALA A 36 -21.99 -17.64 -0.41
C ALA A 36 -22.71 -17.17 -1.70
N ASN A 37 -22.01 -16.94 -2.82
CA ASN A 37 -22.65 -17.17 -4.13
C ASN A 37 -21.61 -17.54 -5.22
N THR A 38 -21.74 -18.78 -5.68
CA THR A 38 -20.83 -19.68 -6.42
C THR A 38 -20.46 -19.25 -7.86
N ASN A 39 -20.45 -17.96 -8.19
CA ASN A 39 -20.24 -17.52 -9.58
C ASN A 39 -18.91 -16.76 -9.83
N LYS A 40 -17.97 -16.74 -8.88
CA LYS A 40 -16.58 -16.34 -9.17
C LYS A 40 -15.71 -17.60 -9.25
N PRO A 41 -15.11 -17.93 -10.42
CA PRO A 41 -14.21 -19.07 -10.54
C PRO A 41 -13.05 -18.94 -9.55
N GLY A 42 -12.76 -19.98 -8.76
CA GLY A 42 -11.50 -20.11 -8.03
C GLY A 42 -11.50 -19.86 -6.52
N ILE A 43 -12.64 -19.61 -5.86
CA ILE A 43 -12.70 -19.50 -4.39
C ILE A 43 -13.62 -20.57 -3.82
N THR A 44 -13.04 -21.58 -3.16
CA THR A 44 -13.79 -22.63 -2.43
C THR A 44 -14.22 -22.13 -1.05
N GLU A 45 -15.16 -22.84 -0.41
CA GLU A 45 -15.54 -22.54 0.98
C GLU A 45 -14.35 -22.69 1.93
N GLU A 46 -13.54 -23.74 1.73
CA GLU A 46 -12.29 -23.98 2.46
C GLU A 46 -11.33 -22.80 2.35
N LEU A 47 -11.04 -22.34 1.12
CA LEU A 47 -10.18 -21.18 0.90
C LEU A 47 -10.73 -19.91 1.58
N ALA A 48 -12.06 -19.76 1.63
CA ALA A 48 -12.68 -18.59 2.25
C ALA A 48 -12.42 -18.51 3.78
N GLU A 49 -12.07 -19.62 4.43
CA GLU A 49 -11.64 -19.66 5.84
C GLU A 49 -10.21 -19.11 6.02
N HIS A 50 -9.38 -19.19 4.98
CA HIS A 50 -8.02 -18.62 4.95
C HIS A 50 -7.98 -17.13 4.61
N ILE A 51 -9.14 -16.47 4.49
CA ILE A 51 -9.24 -15.06 4.12
C ILE A 51 -9.67 -14.22 5.33
N LEU A 52 -8.75 -13.41 5.81
CA LEU A 52 -9.05 -12.34 6.75
C LEU A 52 -9.51 -11.08 6.01
N SER A 53 -10.77 -10.72 6.21
CA SER A 53 -11.34 -9.48 5.69
C SER A 53 -11.12 -8.32 6.66
N VAL A 54 -10.36 -7.30 6.22
CA VAL A 54 -9.99 -6.15 7.05
C VAL A 54 -10.76 -4.87 6.67
N LYS A 55 -11.08 -4.06 7.67
CA LYS A 55 -11.75 -2.76 7.51
C LYS A 55 -10.75 -1.63 7.74
N PRO A 56 -10.96 -0.43 7.18
CA PRO A 56 -10.16 0.74 7.54
C PRO A 56 -10.22 1.04 9.05
N HIS A 57 -9.15 1.65 9.58
CA HIS A 57 -9.06 2.13 10.97
C HIS A 57 -9.25 1.02 12.01
N LYS A 58 -8.68 -0.15 11.74
CA LYS A 58 -8.72 -1.32 12.62
C LYS A 58 -7.34 -1.88 12.85
N GLU A 59 -7.25 -2.61 13.96
CA GLU A 59 -6.05 -3.33 14.37
C GLU A 59 -6.37 -4.82 14.36
N TYR A 60 -5.42 -5.60 13.87
CA TYR A 60 -5.48 -7.04 13.76
C TYR A 60 -4.17 -7.61 14.28
N GLN A 61 -4.25 -8.77 14.92
CA GLN A 61 -3.09 -9.53 15.34
C GLN A 61 -3.06 -10.83 14.55
N LEU A 62 -2.02 -11.01 13.75
CA LEU A 62 -1.77 -12.22 12.95
C LEU A 62 -0.55 -12.94 13.52
N GLN A 63 -0.33 -14.16 13.04
CA GLN A 63 0.83 -14.96 13.42
C GLN A 63 1.46 -15.58 12.17
N ASP A 64 2.79 -15.64 12.14
CA ASP A 64 3.49 -16.45 11.15
C ASP A 64 3.51 -17.94 11.55
N SER A 65 4.18 -18.77 10.75
CA SER A 65 4.27 -20.22 10.99
C SER A 65 5.00 -20.60 12.29
N ASP A 66 5.82 -19.69 12.84
CA ASP A 66 6.60 -19.89 14.06
C ASP A 66 5.92 -19.24 15.29
N ASN A 67 4.67 -18.76 15.12
CA ASN A 67 3.87 -18.02 16.11
C ASN A 67 4.44 -16.64 16.48
N ASN A 68 5.30 -16.06 15.64
CA ASN A 68 5.68 -14.65 15.83
C ASN A 68 4.48 -13.77 15.49
N VAL A 69 4.24 -12.79 16.36
CA VAL A 69 3.13 -11.85 16.20
C VAL A 69 3.42 -10.85 15.08
N ILE A 70 2.44 -10.66 14.21
CA ILE A 70 2.37 -9.57 13.23
C ILE A 70 1.24 -8.64 13.68
N GLN A 71 1.57 -7.43 14.11
CA GLN A 71 0.56 -6.41 14.41
C GLN A 71 0.23 -5.65 13.13
N LEU A 72 -1.03 -5.64 12.74
CA LEU A 72 -1.50 -4.99 11.53
C LEU A 72 -2.47 -3.86 11.88
N HIS A 73 -2.13 -2.63 11.49
CA HIS A 73 -3.02 -1.48 11.50
C HIS A 73 -3.43 -1.12 10.07
N THR A 74 -4.71 -0.82 9.86
CA THR A 74 -5.23 -0.43 8.55
C THR A 74 -5.62 1.04 8.52
N LEU A 75 -5.29 1.71 7.43
CA LEU A 75 -5.74 3.07 7.11
C LEU A 75 -6.74 3.00 5.96
N LYS A 76 -7.55 4.05 5.78
CA LYS A 76 -8.49 4.11 4.66
C LYS A 76 -7.77 4.56 3.40
N SER A 77 -7.90 3.81 2.31
CA SER A 77 -7.44 4.28 1.00
C SER A 77 -8.31 5.44 0.49
N THR A 78 -7.70 6.35 -0.26
CA THR A 78 -8.39 7.51 -0.86
C THR A 78 -9.12 7.18 -2.15
N ASP A 79 -8.72 6.10 -2.84
CA ASP A 79 -9.45 5.54 -3.97
C ASP A 79 -10.19 4.25 -3.56
N CYS A 80 -9.47 3.12 -3.43
CA CYS A 80 -10.05 1.82 -3.08
C CYS A 80 -9.30 1.05 -1.98
N GLY A 81 -10.04 0.39 -1.09
CA GLY A 81 -9.56 -0.51 -0.04
C GLY A 81 -8.86 0.15 1.16
N VAL A 82 -7.75 -0.44 1.60
CA VAL A 82 -7.00 -0.01 2.79
C VAL A 82 -5.50 0.10 2.51
N ALA A 83 -4.82 0.99 3.22
CA ALA A 83 -3.37 0.92 3.38
C ALA A 83 -3.04 0.10 4.63
N PHE A 84 -1.84 -0.46 4.68
CA PHE A 84 -1.41 -1.38 5.72
C PHE A 84 -0.16 -0.83 6.41
N LEU A 85 -0.17 -0.85 7.74
CA LEU A 85 0.99 -0.59 8.58
C LEU A 85 1.20 -1.82 9.45
N LEU A 86 2.25 -2.59 9.16
CA LEU A 86 2.59 -3.81 9.86
C LEU A 86 3.77 -3.56 10.79
N GLU A 87 3.71 -4.14 11.98
CA GLU A 87 4.86 -4.32 12.86
C GLU A 87 5.15 -5.82 12.98
N TYR A 88 6.37 -6.22 12.62
CA TYR A 88 6.81 -7.61 12.65
C TYR A 88 8.29 -7.68 13.03
N GLN A 89 8.61 -8.50 14.03
CA GLN A 89 9.99 -8.68 14.52
C GLN A 89 10.75 -7.37 14.80
N GLY A 90 10.05 -6.37 15.36
CA GLY A 90 10.61 -5.06 15.68
C GLY A 90 10.80 -4.13 14.48
N ARG A 91 10.27 -4.49 13.31
CA ARG A 91 10.29 -3.68 12.08
C ARG A 91 8.90 -3.21 11.72
N THR A 92 8.82 -1.99 11.21
CA THR A 92 7.60 -1.36 10.75
C THR A 92 7.60 -1.23 9.24
N ILE A 93 6.62 -1.86 8.59
CA ILE A 93 6.43 -1.82 7.14
C ILE A 93 5.11 -1.11 6.83
N TYR A 94 5.18 -0.07 6.02
CA TYR A 94 4.01 0.60 5.47
C TYR A 94 3.84 0.24 4.00
N HIS A 95 2.62 -0.12 3.62
CA HIS A 95 2.26 -0.25 2.23
C HIS A 95 0.98 0.53 1.98
N ALA A 96 1.09 1.59 1.18
CA ALA A 96 0.01 2.53 0.93
C ALA A 96 -1.20 1.88 0.25
N GLY A 97 -1.01 0.75 -0.43
CA GLY A 97 -2.01 0.27 -1.34
C GLY A 97 -2.32 1.36 -2.37
N ASP A 98 -3.55 1.85 -2.37
CA ASP A 98 -4.02 2.92 -3.25
C ASP A 98 -4.27 4.26 -2.50
N LEU A 99 -3.76 4.36 -1.26
CA LEU A 99 -3.77 5.59 -0.48
C LEU A 99 -2.72 6.58 -1.04
N ASN A 100 -3.20 7.59 -1.75
CA ASN A 100 -2.35 8.65 -2.31
C ASN A 100 -3.10 9.99 -2.38
N HIS A 101 -2.35 11.06 -2.67
CA HIS A 101 -2.90 12.39 -2.94
C HIS A 101 -3.36 12.49 -4.40
N TRP A 102 -4.45 11.79 -4.75
CA TRP A 102 -5.00 11.66 -6.11
C TRP A 102 -5.70 12.94 -6.62
N ILE A 103 -4.95 14.03 -6.75
CA ILE A 103 -5.43 15.26 -7.37
C ILE A 103 -5.07 15.31 -8.86
N TRP A 104 -5.94 15.94 -9.64
CA TRP A 104 -5.85 16.01 -11.10
C TRP A 104 -6.21 17.41 -11.60
N ARG A 105 -5.55 17.88 -12.66
CA ARG A 105 -5.73 19.26 -13.14
C ARG A 105 -7.13 19.51 -13.70
N GLU A 106 -7.73 18.46 -14.26
CA GLU A 106 -9.05 18.42 -14.89
C GLU A 106 -10.17 18.39 -13.86
N GLU A 107 -9.88 17.99 -12.61
CA GLU A 107 -10.85 17.91 -11.53
C GLU A 107 -11.22 19.29 -11.00
N THR A 108 -12.44 19.40 -10.48
CA THR A 108 -12.90 20.66 -9.88
C THR A 108 -12.05 21.00 -8.64
N LYS A 109 -11.90 22.29 -8.34
CA LYS A 109 -11.23 22.74 -7.11
C LYS A 109 -11.83 22.09 -5.85
N GLN A 110 -13.15 21.91 -5.82
CA GLN A 110 -13.82 21.24 -4.70
C GLN A 110 -13.42 19.77 -4.59
N SER A 111 -13.42 19.03 -5.71
CA SER A 111 -12.98 17.62 -5.76
C SER A 111 -11.54 17.45 -5.26
N ASN A 112 -10.61 18.28 -5.74
CA ASN A 112 -9.22 18.26 -5.31
C ASN A 112 -9.05 18.65 -3.82
N ASN A 113 -9.84 19.60 -3.31
CA ASN A 113 -9.83 19.95 -1.89
C ASN A 113 -10.34 18.79 -1.02
N ASP A 114 -11.42 18.12 -1.43
CA ASP A 114 -11.99 16.98 -0.70
C ASP A 114 -11.02 15.79 -0.70
N MET A 115 -10.34 15.53 -1.82
CA MET A 115 -9.27 14.52 -1.91
C MET A 115 -8.11 14.87 -0.97
N THR A 116 -7.66 16.12 -0.99
CA THR A 116 -6.58 16.61 -0.11
C THR A 116 -6.92 16.44 1.36
N ALA A 117 -8.15 16.78 1.75
CA ALA A 117 -8.61 16.63 3.13
C ALA A 117 -8.63 15.16 3.57
N LYS A 118 -9.16 14.26 2.73
CA LYS A 118 -9.18 12.81 3.00
C LYS A 118 -7.77 12.25 3.14
N PHE A 119 -6.87 12.57 2.20
CA PHE A 119 -5.49 12.10 2.24
C PHE A 119 -4.76 12.59 3.50
N ASN A 120 -4.88 13.89 3.81
CA ASN A 120 -4.24 14.46 4.99
C ASN A 120 -4.77 13.83 6.29
N GLN A 121 -6.06 13.52 6.38
CA GLN A 121 -6.62 12.85 7.55
C GLN A 121 -5.95 11.49 7.82
N GLU A 122 -5.67 10.72 6.77
CA GLU A 122 -4.99 9.42 6.92
C GLU A 122 -3.50 9.60 7.23
N MET A 123 -2.83 10.61 6.66
CA MET A 123 -1.44 10.91 7.00
C MET A 123 -1.25 11.29 8.48
N LEU A 124 -2.24 11.94 9.11
CA LEU A 124 -2.19 12.23 10.55
C LEU A 124 -2.06 10.96 11.41
N LEU A 125 -2.58 9.82 10.94
CA LEU A 125 -2.45 8.54 11.65
C LEU A 125 -1.01 7.98 11.59
N LEU A 126 -0.19 8.48 10.65
CA LEU A 126 1.22 8.12 10.50
C LEU A 126 2.17 9.14 11.13
N GLN A 127 1.64 10.21 11.72
CA GLN A 127 2.44 11.28 12.30
C GLN A 127 3.42 10.73 13.33
N ASP A 128 4.69 11.12 13.20
CA ASP A 128 5.82 10.76 14.07
C ASP A 128 6.12 9.25 14.19
N LYS A 129 5.45 8.40 13.39
CA LYS A 129 5.78 6.97 13.33
C LYS A 129 7.14 6.76 12.66
N SER A 130 7.88 5.78 13.17
CA SER A 130 9.10 5.30 12.52
C SER A 130 8.74 4.11 11.63
N ILE A 131 9.06 4.22 10.35
CA ILE A 131 8.73 3.26 9.31
C ILE A 131 10.05 2.82 8.66
N ASP A 132 10.42 1.56 8.83
CA ASP A 132 11.64 1.02 8.25
C ASP A 132 11.52 0.96 6.73
N ILE A 133 10.40 0.43 6.22
CA ILE A 133 10.15 0.27 4.79
C ILE A 133 8.76 0.82 4.44
N ALA A 134 8.69 1.75 3.48
CA ALA A 134 7.45 2.30 2.97
C ALA A 134 7.29 2.03 1.46
N PHE A 135 6.16 1.46 1.05
CA PHE A 135 5.76 1.35 -0.35
C PHE A 135 4.65 2.36 -0.65
N ALA A 136 4.90 3.33 -1.54
CA ALA A 136 3.98 4.45 -1.79
C ALA A 136 3.91 4.84 -3.28
N PRO A 137 2.74 5.25 -3.80
CA PRO A 137 2.60 5.66 -5.19
C PRO A 137 3.46 6.87 -5.56
N LEU A 138 3.97 6.86 -6.79
CA LEU A 138 4.66 7.97 -7.44
C LEU A 138 4.21 7.99 -8.91
N ASP A 139 3.01 8.50 -9.14
CA ASP A 139 2.29 8.29 -10.39
C ASP A 139 2.53 9.43 -11.41
N PRO A 140 3.28 9.19 -12.50
CA PRO A 140 3.61 10.22 -13.49
C PRO A 140 2.40 10.72 -14.27
N ARG A 141 1.24 10.05 -14.20
CA ARG A 141 0.01 10.54 -14.83
C ARG A 141 -0.51 11.82 -14.17
N GLN A 142 -0.14 12.09 -12.92
CA GLN A 142 -0.49 13.33 -12.21
C GLN A 142 0.37 14.53 -12.64
N GLU A 143 1.23 14.37 -13.66
CA GLU A 143 2.07 15.43 -14.25
C GLU A 143 2.86 16.17 -13.16
N ASP A 144 2.73 17.49 -13.06
CA ASP A 144 3.41 18.35 -12.08
C ASP A 144 3.10 17.98 -10.62
N TRP A 145 2.10 17.13 -10.36
CA TRP A 145 1.62 16.78 -9.01
C TRP A 145 1.97 15.35 -8.57
N TYR A 146 2.70 14.60 -9.40
CA TYR A 146 3.08 13.20 -9.15
C TYR A 146 3.76 12.94 -7.79
N TYR A 147 4.47 13.94 -7.27
CA TYR A 147 5.31 13.82 -6.08
C TYR A 147 4.56 14.03 -4.75
N LEU A 148 3.35 14.61 -4.79
CA LEU A 148 2.72 15.20 -3.61
C LEU A 148 2.45 14.18 -2.49
N GLY A 149 1.98 12.99 -2.85
CA GLY A 149 1.65 11.97 -1.86
C GLY A 149 2.88 11.39 -1.16
N LEU A 150 3.88 10.95 -1.94
CA LEU A 150 5.13 10.43 -1.38
C LEU A 150 5.84 11.50 -0.54
N GLU A 151 5.95 12.72 -1.03
CA GLU A 151 6.54 13.82 -0.26
C GLU A 151 5.81 14.06 1.06
N LYS A 152 4.47 14.05 1.06
CA LYS A 152 3.69 14.25 2.28
C LYS A 152 3.95 13.15 3.29
N LEU A 153 4.04 11.89 2.85
CA LEU A 153 4.39 10.75 3.70
C LEU A 153 5.76 10.97 4.37
N LEU A 154 6.79 11.29 3.58
CA LEU A 154 8.16 11.52 4.07
C LEU A 154 8.28 12.72 5.02
N ASN A 155 7.39 13.71 4.89
CA ASN A 155 7.30 14.86 5.79
C ASN A 155 6.43 14.63 7.03
N THR A 156 5.76 13.48 7.13
CA THR A 156 4.82 13.18 8.21
C THR A 156 5.30 12.04 9.10
N ALA A 157 5.93 11.02 8.51
CA ALA A 157 6.54 9.89 9.20
C ALA A 157 8.06 9.88 9.02
N LYS A 158 8.78 9.25 9.95
CA LYS A 158 10.22 8.98 9.82
C LYS A 158 10.40 7.70 9.01
N VAL A 159 10.60 7.85 7.70
CA VAL A 159 10.79 6.72 6.78
C VAL A 159 12.28 6.49 6.56
N THR A 160 12.74 5.24 6.70
CA THR A 160 14.14 4.87 6.41
C THR A 160 14.34 4.55 4.93
N TYR A 161 13.58 3.59 4.40
CA TYR A 161 13.60 3.22 2.98
C TYR A 161 12.22 3.43 2.36
N ALA A 162 12.16 4.17 1.26
CA ALA A 162 10.93 4.35 0.49
C ALA A 162 11.08 3.71 -0.89
N PHE A 163 10.12 2.84 -1.21
CA PHE A 163 9.94 2.18 -2.48
C PHE A 163 8.77 2.83 -3.21
N PRO A 164 9.04 3.67 -4.23
CA PRO A 164 8.00 4.14 -5.13
C PRO A 164 7.31 2.96 -5.81
N MET A 165 6.02 3.10 -6.08
CA MET A 165 5.22 2.20 -6.91
C MET A 165 4.28 3.01 -7.82
N HIS A 166 3.45 2.36 -8.64
CA HIS A 166 2.49 3.05 -9.53
C HIS A 166 3.12 3.99 -10.58
N PHE A 167 4.34 3.72 -11.04
CA PHE A 167 5.02 4.55 -12.05
C PHE A 167 4.94 4.02 -13.50
N TRP A 168 4.11 3.00 -13.78
CA TRP A 168 3.68 2.60 -15.13
C TRP A 168 4.80 2.48 -16.19
N ASP A 169 5.81 1.64 -15.93
CA ASP A 169 6.98 1.45 -16.81
C ASP A 169 7.77 2.73 -17.12
N LYS A 170 7.66 3.75 -16.25
CA LYS A 170 8.46 4.99 -16.30
C LYS A 170 9.40 5.10 -15.09
N PRO A 171 10.39 4.21 -14.93
CA PRO A 171 11.29 4.21 -13.78
C PRO A 171 12.10 5.52 -13.65
N GLU A 172 12.24 6.30 -14.73
CA GLU A 172 12.87 7.62 -14.72
C GLU A 172 12.19 8.60 -13.74
N ILE A 173 10.90 8.44 -13.46
CA ILE A 173 10.17 9.32 -12.52
C ILE A 173 10.75 9.26 -11.11
N VAL A 174 11.32 8.12 -10.73
CA VAL A 174 11.95 7.94 -9.42
C VAL A 174 13.23 8.77 -9.33
N GLN A 175 14.02 8.83 -10.41
CA GLN A 175 15.23 9.64 -10.44
C GLN A 175 14.89 11.14 -10.44
N ASN A 176 13.86 11.54 -11.18
CA ASN A 176 13.37 12.92 -11.18
C ASN A 176 12.94 13.34 -9.76
N PHE A 177 12.15 12.51 -9.07
CA PHE A 177 11.75 12.77 -7.69
C PHE A 177 12.95 12.96 -6.76
N LYS A 178 13.96 12.06 -6.84
CA LYS A 178 15.17 12.15 -6.02
C LYS A 178 15.93 13.46 -6.23
N GLN A 179 15.99 13.94 -7.47
CA GLN A 179 16.71 15.17 -7.81
C GLN A 179 15.89 16.41 -7.42
N GLU A 180 14.65 16.49 -7.91
CA GLU A 180 13.76 17.64 -7.75
C GLU A 180 13.32 17.86 -6.30
N ARG A 181 13.14 16.77 -5.53
CA ARG A 181 12.61 16.80 -4.16
C ARG A 181 13.64 16.45 -3.11
N SER A 182 14.94 16.53 -3.42
CA SER A 182 16.05 16.18 -2.51
C SER A 182 15.96 16.83 -1.11
N ALA A 183 15.47 18.07 -1.03
CA ALA A 183 15.29 18.78 0.24
C ALA A 183 14.13 18.25 1.12
N PHE A 184 13.24 17.42 0.56
CA PHE A 184 12.03 16.92 1.21
C PHE A 184 12.09 15.42 1.55
N LEU A 185 13.25 14.78 1.33
CA LEU A 185 13.41 13.35 1.60
C LEU A 185 13.49 13.02 3.09
N ASN A 186 13.81 14.00 3.95
CA ASN A 186 13.91 13.84 5.41
C ASN A 186 14.74 12.64 5.88
N GLY A 187 15.84 12.36 5.17
CA GLY A 187 16.74 11.25 5.49
C GLY A 187 16.29 9.89 4.94
N ALA A 188 15.14 9.80 4.28
CA ALA A 188 14.70 8.59 3.62
C ALA A 188 15.56 8.27 2.39
N GLU A 189 15.96 7.02 2.25
CA GLU A 189 16.55 6.49 1.04
C GLU A 189 15.45 6.09 0.05
N ILE A 190 15.39 6.78 -1.09
CA ILE A 190 14.46 6.43 -2.16
C ILE A 190 15.09 5.36 -3.05
N ILE A 191 14.50 4.16 -3.02
CA ILE A 191 14.95 3.01 -3.79
C ILE A 191 14.52 3.16 -5.24
N ALA A 192 15.50 3.07 -6.14
CA ALA A 192 15.25 3.08 -7.57
C ALA A 192 14.84 1.69 -8.04
N VAL A 193 13.56 1.54 -8.37
CA VAL A 193 13.01 0.32 -8.99
C VAL A 193 13.04 0.52 -10.50
N SER A 194 13.74 -0.36 -11.23
CA SER A 194 13.89 -0.28 -12.68
C SER A 194 13.02 -1.29 -13.41
N ASP A 195 12.79 -2.48 -12.82
CA ASP A 195 12.18 -3.61 -13.50
C ASP A 195 11.21 -4.39 -12.61
N SER A 196 10.22 -5.02 -13.24
CA SER A 196 9.30 -5.94 -12.55
C SER A 196 10.04 -7.17 -12.03
N GLY A 197 9.76 -7.58 -10.78
CA GLY A 197 10.39 -8.74 -10.14
C GLY A 197 11.77 -8.49 -9.55
N GLN A 198 12.24 -7.23 -9.55
CA GLN A 198 13.47 -6.84 -8.89
C GLN A 198 13.42 -7.13 -7.38
N SER A 199 14.58 -7.49 -6.81
CA SER A 199 14.73 -7.87 -5.40
C SER A 199 15.86 -7.09 -4.76
N TRP A 200 15.73 -6.84 -3.45
CA TRP A 200 16.72 -6.11 -2.66
C TRP A 200 17.02 -6.87 -1.37
N THR A 201 18.25 -6.71 -0.89
CA THR A 201 18.64 -7.07 0.47
C THR A 201 18.88 -5.77 1.21
N ILE A 202 18.09 -5.53 2.25
CA ILE A 202 18.21 -4.35 3.10
C ILE A 202 18.64 -4.83 4.48
N ASP A 203 19.76 -4.31 4.96
CA ASP A 203 20.17 -4.46 6.34
C ASP A 203 19.34 -3.50 7.19
N LEU A 204 18.30 -4.04 7.82
CA LEU A 204 17.51 -3.36 8.83
C LEU A 204 18.13 -3.58 10.19
#